data_AF-A0A9W8GEY1-F1
#
_entry.id   AF-A0A9W8GEY1-F1
#
_cell.length_a   1.000
_cell.length_b   1.000
_cell.length_c   1.000
_cell.angle_alpha   90.00
_cell.angle_beta   90.00
_cell.angle_gamma   90.00
#
_symmetry.space_group_name_H-M   'P 1'
#
loop_
_entity.id
_entity.type
_entity.pdbx_description
1 polymer ?
#
loop_
_entity_poly.entity_id
_entity_poly.type
_entity_poly.pdbx_seq_one_letter_code
_entity_poly.pdbx_strand_id
1 'polypeptide(L)'
;MVKFAVICASNMNRSMEAHYQLKKQGYNIQSFGTGSQVRLPGPTPTQPNIYDFGTAYNKIYSDLKTQDRALYTRNGLMMMLERNRSVKQAPQRFHHESASFDVIFTCEERVFDSVCEELLSRAGMQSRPVHVINIEIEDNHKDASIGAKTILELARLIVASKDLERDMDGIIEDVQNRMPHQLLYTCELILMRALGFNMNVELPHTWIASIIYGMAWWEKNGNPPDDTEDVDKRIKRVAALAWEVANEAVRCGLVDCYPARSMAAACIAISMDAHGEPFPAKNFDEWTDIWAKSSASRISQARRLIEDSVSISSIIDKSNRPC
;
A
#
# COMPACT_ATOMS: atom_id res chain seq x y z
N MET A 1 14.87 -11.11 5.67
CA MET A 1 13.76 -11.93 6.23
C MET A 1 12.53 -11.07 6.18
N VAL A 2 11.47 -11.53 5.48
CA VAL A 2 10.22 -10.78 5.28
C VAL A 2 9.56 -10.51 6.62
N LYS A 3 9.16 -9.26 6.87
CA LYS A 3 8.48 -8.83 8.07
C LYS A 3 6.98 -8.67 7.81
N PHE A 4 6.20 -9.49 8.49
CA PHE A 4 4.76 -9.57 8.32
C PHE A 4 4.00 -8.79 9.41
N ALA A 5 2.82 -8.30 9.06
CA ALA A 5 1.76 -7.97 10.00
C ALA A 5 0.45 -8.68 9.63
N VAL A 6 -0.37 -9.05 10.62
CA VAL A 6 -1.77 -9.45 10.40
C VAL A 6 -2.70 -8.56 11.22
N ILE A 7 -3.74 -8.02 10.62
CA ILE A 7 -4.58 -6.98 11.21
C ILE A 7 -6.06 -7.37 11.11
N CYS A 8 -6.79 -7.25 12.22
CA CYS A 8 -8.26 -7.37 12.23
C CYS A 8 -8.87 -6.16 12.97
N ALA A 9 -10.14 -6.23 13.40
CA ALA A 9 -10.76 -5.13 14.14
C ALA A 9 -10.21 -4.97 15.58
N SER A 10 -10.34 -6.02 16.41
CA SER A 10 -10.07 -5.94 17.87
C SER A 10 -8.71 -6.53 18.30
N ASN A 11 -7.92 -7.08 17.38
CA ASN A 11 -6.72 -7.85 17.68
C ASN A 11 -6.94 -8.97 18.73
N MET A 12 -8.02 -9.72 18.55
CA MET A 12 -8.48 -10.74 19.50
C MET A 12 -8.54 -12.14 18.89
N ASN A 13 -9.29 -12.29 17.79
CA ASN A 13 -9.59 -13.56 17.17
C ASN A 13 -8.71 -13.83 15.93
N ARG A 14 -9.16 -13.37 14.75
CA ARG A 14 -8.57 -13.62 13.43
C ARG A 14 -7.08 -13.31 13.33
N SER A 15 -6.67 -12.08 13.65
CA SER A 15 -5.26 -11.69 13.57
C SER A 15 -4.35 -12.37 14.60
N MET A 16 -4.90 -12.78 15.74
CA MET A 16 -4.14 -13.49 16.77
C MET A 16 -4.01 -14.98 16.49
N GLU A 17 -5.01 -15.61 15.86
CA GLU A 17 -4.90 -16.98 15.36
C GLU A 17 -3.81 -17.06 14.28
N ALA A 18 -3.85 -16.16 13.29
CA ALA A 18 -2.82 -16.09 12.26
C ALA A 18 -1.43 -15.82 12.86
N HIS A 19 -1.30 -14.84 13.77
CA HIS A 19 -0.03 -14.57 14.47
C HIS A 19 0.49 -15.83 15.15
N TYR A 20 -0.35 -16.53 15.92
CA TYR A 20 0.05 -17.75 16.61
C TYR A 20 0.58 -18.83 15.66
N GLN A 21 -0.12 -19.07 14.54
CA GLN A 21 0.29 -20.08 13.55
C GLN A 21 1.60 -19.68 12.84
N LEU A 22 1.74 -18.42 12.42
CA LEU A 22 2.95 -17.95 11.74
C LEU A 22 4.16 -17.94 12.69
N LYS A 23 3.97 -17.50 13.94
CA LYS A 23 5.05 -17.48 14.96
C LYS A 23 5.56 -18.88 15.27
N LYS A 24 4.69 -19.90 15.28
CA LYS A 24 5.09 -21.31 15.44
C LYS A 24 6.00 -21.81 14.32
N GLN A 25 5.87 -21.26 13.13
CA GLN A 25 6.70 -21.60 11.96
C GLN A 25 7.96 -20.73 11.87
N GLY A 26 8.20 -19.85 12.86
CA GLY A 26 9.40 -19.01 12.92
C GLY A 26 9.36 -17.75 12.04
N TYR A 27 8.20 -17.36 11.50
CA TYR A 27 8.08 -16.12 10.73
C TYR A 27 8.23 -14.88 11.63
N ASN A 28 8.81 -13.82 11.07
CA ASN A 28 8.87 -12.50 11.70
C ASN A 28 7.51 -11.81 11.54
N ILE A 29 6.63 -11.97 12.53
CA ILE A 29 5.22 -11.54 12.47
C ILE A 29 4.85 -10.67 13.67
N GLN A 30 4.08 -9.62 13.40
CA GLN A 30 3.33 -8.86 14.41
C GLN A 30 1.84 -8.88 14.08
N SER A 31 0.98 -8.46 15.02
CA SER A 31 -0.47 -8.38 14.75
C SER A 31 -1.12 -7.20 15.44
N PHE A 32 -2.17 -6.66 14.83
CA PHE A 32 -2.82 -5.42 15.28
C PHE A 32 -4.34 -5.44 15.11
N GLY A 33 -4.95 -4.35 15.59
CA GLY A 33 -6.36 -4.00 15.46
C GLY A 33 -6.53 -2.61 14.84
N THR A 34 -7.54 -2.38 14.02
CA THR A 34 -7.89 -1.04 13.51
C THR A 34 -9.00 -0.35 14.29
N GLY A 35 -9.80 -1.11 15.05
CA GLY A 35 -10.94 -0.59 15.79
C GLY A 35 -10.58 0.54 16.74
N SER A 36 -11.58 1.31 17.17
CA SER A 36 -11.39 2.32 18.22
C SER A 36 -11.15 1.68 19.60
N GLN A 37 -11.81 0.55 19.86
CA GLN A 37 -11.71 -0.22 21.09
C GLN A 37 -11.76 -1.72 20.81
N VAL A 38 -11.28 -2.51 21.77
CA VAL A 38 -11.34 -3.97 21.75
C VAL A 38 -12.73 -4.41 22.20
N ARG A 39 -13.46 -5.07 21.31
CA ARG A 39 -14.82 -5.59 21.59
C ARG A 39 -14.80 -7.11 21.62
N LEU A 40 -15.41 -7.68 22.65
CA LEU A 40 -15.63 -9.12 22.82
C LEU A 40 -17.13 -9.40 23.06
N PRO A 41 -17.65 -10.56 22.62
CA PRO A 41 -19.00 -10.99 22.96
C PRO A 41 -19.23 -11.00 24.47
N GLY A 42 -20.38 -10.51 24.91
CA GLY A 42 -20.84 -10.61 26.30
C GLY A 42 -22.07 -11.50 26.44
N PRO A 43 -22.86 -11.38 27.53
CA PRO A 43 -24.02 -12.22 27.79
C PRO A 43 -25.11 -12.12 26.71
N THR A 44 -25.26 -10.95 26.10
CA THR A 44 -26.21 -10.71 25.01
C THR A 44 -25.53 -9.92 23.88
N PRO A 45 -26.07 -9.94 22.64
CA PRO A 45 -25.51 -9.19 21.52
C PRO A 45 -25.41 -7.67 21.77
N THR A 46 -26.28 -7.12 22.62
CA THR A 46 -26.32 -5.69 22.96
C THR A 46 -25.43 -5.30 24.14
N GLN A 47 -24.82 -6.28 24.82
CA GLN A 47 -23.95 -6.07 25.97
C GLN A 47 -22.55 -6.65 25.72
N PRO A 48 -21.76 -6.08 24.78
CA PRO A 48 -20.38 -6.53 24.56
C PRO A 48 -19.46 -6.13 25.72
N ASN A 49 -18.40 -6.89 25.92
CA ASN A 49 -17.29 -6.47 26.78
C ASN A 49 -16.35 -5.57 25.98
N ILE A 50 -16.08 -4.37 26.50
CA ILE A 50 -15.31 -3.34 25.81
C ILE A 50 -14.08 -3.00 26.65
N TYR A 51 -12.92 -2.98 26.00
CA TYR A 51 -11.64 -2.63 26.61
C TYR A 51 -10.86 -1.67 25.71
N ASP A 52 -10.00 -0.87 26.30
CA ASP A 52 -9.05 -0.06 25.54
C ASP A 52 -7.89 -0.93 25.01
N PHE A 53 -7.38 -0.58 23.83
CA PHE A 53 -6.12 -1.14 23.34
C PHE A 53 -5.00 -0.89 24.36
N GLY A 54 -4.09 -1.86 24.51
CA GLY A 54 -3.09 -1.86 25.58
C GLY A 54 -3.53 -2.54 26.89
N THR A 55 -4.82 -2.83 27.07
CA THR A 55 -5.28 -3.64 28.21
C THR A 55 -4.74 -5.07 28.10
N ALA A 56 -3.87 -5.48 29.02
CA ALA A 56 -3.22 -6.79 28.98
C ALA A 56 -4.24 -7.94 28.89
N TYR A 57 -3.99 -8.95 28.04
CA TYR A 57 -4.89 -10.10 27.90
C TYR A 57 -5.06 -10.86 29.22
N ASN A 58 -4.05 -10.86 30.10
CA ASN A 58 -4.17 -11.38 31.47
C ASN A 58 -5.28 -10.69 32.27
N LYS A 59 -5.40 -9.35 32.15
CA LYS A 59 -6.41 -8.57 32.84
C LYS A 59 -7.81 -8.87 32.28
N ILE A 60 -7.93 -8.91 30.94
CA ILE A 60 -9.19 -9.26 30.26
C ILE A 60 -9.64 -10.67 30.65
N TYR A 61 -8.72 -11.65 30.66
CA TYR A 61 -9.01 -13.02 31.08
C TYR A 61 -9.54 -13.09 32.52
N SER A 62 -8.89 -12.40 33.46
CA SER A 62 -9.29 -12.39 34.87
C SER A 62 -10.65 -11.71 35.08
N ASP A 63 -10.91 -10.64 34.34
CA ASP A 63 -12.17 -9.90 34.37
C ASP A 63 -13.34 -10.77 33.90
N LEU A 64 -13.25 -11.34 32.70
CA LEU A 64 -14.27 -12.26 32.17
C LEU A 64 -14.44 -13.50 33.06
N LYS A 65 -13.35 -14.06 33.58
CA LYS A 65 -13.41 -15.20 34.52
C LYS A 65 -14.19 -14.87 35.78
N THR A 66 -14.06 -13.64 36.30
CA THR A 66 -14.74 -13.18 37.51
C THR A 66 -16.21 -12.89 37.24
N GLN A 67 -16.51 -12.33 36.06
CA GLN A 67 -17.87 -12.02 35.65
C GLN A 67 -18.72 -13.28 35.41
N ASP A 68 -18.29 -14.18 34.51
CA ASP A 68 -18.96 -15.46 34.27
C ASP A 68 -18.04 -16.46 33.54
N ARG A 69 -17.25 -17.22 34.31
CA ARG A 69 -16.36 -18.25 33.75
C ARG A 69 -17.10 -19.29 32.90
N ALA A 70 -18.31 -19.68 33.28
CA ALA A 70 -19.02 -20.77 32.60
C ALA A 70 -19.48 -20.34 31.20
N LEU A 71 -20.05 -19.14 31.09
CA LEU A 71 -20.43 -18.52 29.81
C LEU A 71 -19.22 -18.38 28.88
N TYR A 72 -18.14 -17.75 29.36
CA TYR A 72 -16.98 -17.44 28.52
C TYR A 72 -16.12 -18.65 28.19
N THR A 73 -16.24 -19.74 28.95
CA THR A 73 -15.67 -21.04 28.56
C THR A 73 -16.50 -21.65 27.44
N ARG A 74 -17.84 -21.63 27.55
CA ARG A 74 -18.76 -22.23 26.56
C ARG A 74 -18.67 -21.56 25.18
N ASN A 75 -18.50 -20.24 25.12
CA ASN A 75 -18.34 -19.50 23.86
C ASN A 75 -16.89 -19.45 23.35
N GLY A 76 -15.94 -20.10 24.04
CA GLY A 76 -14.55 -20.22 23.63
C GLY A 76 -13.65 -19.00 23.89
N LEU A 77 -14.15 -17.93 24.53
CA LEU A 77 -13.32 -16.76 24.83
C LEU A 77 -12.17 -17.07 25.79
N MET A 78 -12.38 -17.96 26.77
CA MET A 78 -11.32 -18.34 27.71
C MET A 78 -10.13 -19.00 27.01
N MET A 79 -10.39 -19.92 26.08
CA MET A 79 -9.36 -20.58 25.27
C MET A 79 -8.67 -19.60 24.32
N MET A 80 -9.43 -18.71 23.69
CA MET A 80 -8.88 -17.65 22.82
C MET A 80 -7.92 -16.74 23.58
N LEU A 81 -8.30 -16.31 24.78
CA LEU A 81 -7.47 -15.43 25.61
C LEU A 81 -6.22 -16.15 26.14
N GLU A 82 -6.30 -17.43 26.47
CA GLU A 82 -5.12 -18.25 26.80
C GLU A 82 -4.11 -18.29 25.64
N ARG A 83 -4.59 -18.53 24.40
CA ARG A 83 -3.75 -18.41 23.20
C ARG A 83 -3.12 -17.02 23.11
N ASN A 84 -3.92 -15.96 23.23
CA ASN A 84 -3.43 -14.58 23.06
C ASN A 84 -2.32 -14.22 24.06
N ARG A 85 -2.48 -14.62 25.32
CA ARG A 85 -1.49 -14.44 26.40
C ARG A 85 -0.16 -15.12 26.11
N SER A 86 -0.17 -16.25 25.38
CA SER A 86 1.05 -16.96 24.96
C SER A 86 1.78 -16.27 23.80
N VAL A 87 1.07 -15.44 23.03
CA VAL A 87 1.60 -14.77 21.84
C VAL A 87 2.22 -13.42 22.20
N LYS A 88 1.49 -12.56 22.92
CA LYS A 88 1.93 -11.22 23.36
C LYS A 88 1.13 -10.69 24.55
N GLN A 89 1.57 -9.59 25.16
CA GLN A 89 0.99 -9.06 26.40
C GLN A 89 -0.41 -8.45 26.24
N ALA A 90 -0.64 -7.67 25.19
CA ALA A 90 -1.84 -6.85 25.02
C ALA A 90 -2.22 -6.70 23.54
N PRO A 91 -3.51 -6.45 23.22
CA PRO A 91 -3.92 -6.05 21.88
C PRO A 91 -3.34 -4.66 21.56
N GLN A 92 -2.88 -4.49 20.34
CA GLN A 92 -2.23 -3.26 19.86
C GLN A 92 -3.02 -2.68 18.70
N ARG A 93 -3.13 -1.34 18.66
CA ARG A 93 -3.83 -0.63 17.58
C ARG A 93 -2.83 -0.24 16.49
N PHE A 94 -3.15 -0.55 15.24
CA PHE A 94 -2.23 -0.32 14.11
C PHE A 94 -1.86 1.15 13.93
N HIS A 95 -2.83 2.05 14.09
CA HIS A 95 -2.65 3.50 14.01
C HIS A 95 -1.62 4.07 15.01
N HIS A 96 -1.24 3.32 16.04
CA HIS A 96 -0.23 3.76 17.02
C HIS A 96 1.14 3.09 16.79
N GLU A 97 1.25 2.23 15.78
CA GLU A 97 2.47 1.49 15.45
C GLU A 97 3.28 2.23 14.38
N SER A 98 4.57 2.48 14.64
CA SER A 98 5.47 3.15 13.69
C SER A 98 6.39 2.20 12.93
N ALA A 99 6.37 0.91 13.27
CA ALA A 99 7.20 -0.08 12.60
C ALA A 99 6.80 -0.29 11.12
N SER A 100 7.81 -0.49 10.27
CA SER A 100 7.61 -0.88 8.87
C SER A 100 7.40 -2.39 8.71
N PHE A 101 6.68 -2.77 7.66
CA PHE A 101 6.37 -4.15 7.28
C PHE A 101 6.56 -4.30 5.77
N ASP A 102 6.97 -5.48 5.32
CA ASP A 102 7.06 -5.79 3.89
C ASP A 102 5.68 -6.26 3.37
N VAL A 103 4.94 -7.01 4.19
CA VAL A 103 3.61 -7.54 3.87
C VAL A 103 2.65 -7.40 5.05
N ILE A 104 1.46 -6.88 4.79
CA ILE A 104 0.36 -6.72 5.74
C ILE A 104 -0.84 -7.53 5.27
N PHE A 105 -1.31 -8.45 6.11
CA PHE A 105 -2.54 -9.18 5.88
C PHE A 105 -3.69 -8.52 6.65
N THR A 106 -4.83 -8.32 6.00
CA THR A 106 -6.07 -7.85 6.65
C THR A 106 -7.13 -8.94 6.61
N CYS A 107 -8.02 -8.95 7.61
CA CYS A 107 -9.00 -10.05 7.80
C CYS A 107 -10.44 -9.72 7.35
N GLU A 108 -10.68 -8.50 6.86
CA GLU A 108 -11.96 -8.03 6.29
C GLU A 108 -11.72 -6.72 5.52
N GLU A 109 -12.54 -6.44 4.51
CA GLU A 109 -12.41 -5.26 3.64
C GLU A 109 -12.37 -3.92 4.41
N ARG A 110 -13.22 -3.74 5.43
CA ARG A 110 -13.18 -2.52 6.26
C ARG A 110 -11.85 -2.33 7.00
N VAL A 111 -11.18 -3.42 7.38
CA VAL A 111 -9.85 -3.35 8.00
C VAL A 111 -8.80 -3.02 6.94
N PHE A 112 -8.94 -3.56 5.73
CA PHE A 112 -8.12 -3.20 4.58
C PHE A 112 -8.16 -1.69 4.31
N ASP A 113 -9.35 -1.10 4.17
CA ASP A 113 -9.52 0.33 3.93
C ASP A 113 -8.85 1.18 5.02
N SER A 114 -9.10 0.85 6.28
CA SER A 114 -8.51 1.56 7.42
C SER A 114 -6.98 1.45 7.47
N VAL A 115 -6.42 0.30 7.05
CA VAL A 115 -4.96 0.12 6.95
C VAL A 115 -4.40 0.99 5.82
N CYS A 116 -5.04 0.99 4.65
CA CYS A 116 -4.64 1.82 3.53
C CYS A 116 -4.69 3.31 3.89
N GLU A 117 -5.79 3.80 4.46
CA GLU A 117 -5.93 5.19 4.94
C GLU A 117 -4.82 5.58 5.93
N GLU A 118 -4.48 4.69 6.87
CA GLU A 118 -3.42 4.93 7.84
C GLU A 118 -2.02 4.90 7.21
N LEU A 119 -1.75 4.01 6.25
CA LEU A 119 -0.49 3.99 5.52
C LEU A 119 -0.32 5.27 4.68
N LEU A 120 -1.42 5.83 4.17
CA LEU A 120 -1.47 7.10 3.45
C LEU A 120 -1.20 8.27 4.38
N SER A 121 -1.85 8.31 5.56
CA SER A 121 -1.72 9.40 6.55
C SER A 121 -0.28 9.57 7.04
N ARG A 122 0.51 8.50 7.10
CA ARG A 122 1.91 8.48 7.56
C ARG A 122 2.91 9.22 6.65
N ALA A 123 2.48 9.72 5.49
CA ALA A 123 3.29 10.50 4.54
C ALA A 123 4.59 9.83 4.01
N GLY A 124 4.94 8.61 4.43
CA GLY A 124 5.91 7.72 3.77
C GLY A 124 7.35 8.25 3.81
N MET A 125 8.10 7.89 4.85
CA MET A 125 9.48 8.39 5.02
C MET A 125 10.56 7.53 4.35
N GLN A 126 10.26 6.30 3.92
CA GLN A 126 11.28 5.28 3.66
C GLN A 126 11.40 4.75 2.22
N SER A 127 10.62 5.24 1.24
CA SER A 127 10.61 4.73 -0.16
C SER A 127 10.67 3.21 -0.27
N ARG A 128 9.84 2.53 0.54
CA ARG A 128 9.73 1.07 0.54
C ARG A 128 8.28 0.68 0.30
N PRO A 129 8.00 -0.20 -0.69
CA PRO A 129 6.67 -0.74 -0.89
C PRO A 129 6.22 -1.52 0.35
N VAL A 130 4.91 -1.50 0.58
CA VAL A 130 4.26 -2.46 1.47
C VAL A 130 3.11 -3.12 0.72
N HIS A 131 3.15 -4.45 0.67
CA HIS A 131 2.08 -5.23 0.08
C HIS A 131 0.95 -5.41 1.10
N VAL A 132 -0.27 -4.98 0.77
CA VAL A 132 -1.44 -5.16 1.62
C VAL A 132 -2.38 -6.16 0.95
N ILE A 133 -2.64 -7.27 1.63
CA ILE A 133 -3.44 -8.39 1.12
C ILE A 133 -4.62 -8.60 2.08
N ASN A 134 -5.84 -8.39 1.60
CA ASN A 134 -7.04 -8.74 2.34
C ASN A 134 -7.40 -10.21 2.11
N ILE A 135 -7.77 -10.89 3.21
CA ILE A 135 -8.39 -12.20 3.19
C ILE A 135 -9.70 -12.05 3.93
N GLU A 136 -10.83 -12.29 3.26
CA GLU A 136 -12.14 -12.14 3.87
C GLU A 136 -12.41 -13.30 4.84
N ILE A 137 -12.26 -13.05 6.15
CA ILE A 137 -12.37 -14.07 7.20
C ILE A 137 -13.51 -13.71 8.15
N GLU A 138 -14.52 -14.58 8.22
CA GLU A 138 -15.62 -14.44 9.18
C GLU A 138 -15.11 -14.43 10.63
N ASP A 139 -15.72 -13.59 11.49
CA ASP A 139 -15.26 -13.41 12.86
C ASP A 139 -15.80 -14.47 13.84
N ASN A 140 -15.44 -15.72 13.57
CA ASN A 140 -15.68 -16.85 14.46
C ASN A 140 -14.42 -17.73 14.58
N HIS A 141 -14.40 -18.67 15.52
CA HIS A 141 -13.19 -19.47 15.80
C HIS A 141 -12.82 -20.42 14.65
N LYS A 142 -13.82 -20.98 13.96
CA LYS A 142 -13.61 -21.96 12.88
C LYS A 142 -12.98 -21.26 11.68
N ASP A 143 -13.60 -20.18 11.22
CA ASP A 143 -13.13 -19.44 10.05
C ASP A 143 -11.82 -18.70 10.33
N ALA A 144 -11.58 -18.22 11.56
CA ALA A 144 -10.26 -17.72 11.95
C ALA A 144 -9.15 -18.79 11.79
N SER A 145 -9.43 -20.06 12.10
CA SER A 145 -8.45 -21.14 11.92
C SER A 145 -8.21 -21.48 10.45
N ILE A 146 -9.26 -21.48 9.62
CA ILE A 146 -9.14 -21.74 8.18
C ILE A 146 -8.42 -20.56 7.50
N GLY A 147 -8.79 -19.32 7.83
CA GLY A 147 -8.13 -18.10 7.36
C GLY A 147 -6.65 -18.03 7.73
N ALA A 148 -6.29 -18.47 8.94
CA ALA A 148 -4.89 -18.56 9.35
C ALA A 148 -4.08 -19.55 8.49
N LYS A 149 -4.69 -20.61 7.95
CA LYS A 149 -4.03 -21.52 7.00
C LYS A 149 -3.79 -20.84 5.65
N THR A 150 -4.75 -20.04 5.17
CA THR A 150 -4.58 -19.23 3.95
C THR A 150 -3.44 -18.24 4.11
N ILE A 151 -3.40 -17.50 5.22
CA ILE A 151 -2.33 -16.54 5.52
C ILE A 151 -0.98 -17.26 5.64
N LEU A 152 -0.94 -18.45 6.24
CA LEU A 152 0.28 -19.24 6.35
C LEU A 152 0.80 -19.69 4.98
N GLU A 153 -0.09 -20.10 4.07
CA GLU A 153 0.29 -20.49 2.72
C GLU A 153 0.81 -19.31 1.90
N LEU A 154 0.16 -18.14 2.00
CA LEU A 154 0.67 -16.88 1.43
C LEU A 154 2.06 -16.58 1.96
N ALA A 155 2.25 -16.58 3.29
CA ALA A 155 3.55 -16.29 3.90
C ALA A 155 4.64 -17.28 3.44
N ARG A 156 4.30 -18.56 3.27
CA ARG A 156 5.22 -19.59 2.76
C ARG A 156 5.68 -19.29 1.34
N LEU A 157 4.77 -18.96 0.44
CA LEU A 157 5.08 -18.65 -0.96
C LEU A 157 5.86 -17.33 -1.08
N ILE A 158 5.45 -16.31 -0.33
CA ILE A 158 6.12 -15.00 -0.27
C ILE A 158 7.58 -15.14 0.19
N VAL A 159 7.85 -15.95 1.23
CA VAL A 159 9.22 -16.17 1.70
C VAL A 159 10.03 -17.04 0.74
N ALA A 160 9.38 -17.91 -0.04
CA ALA A 160 10.05 -18.75 -1.04
C ALA A 160 10.37 -18.00 -2.33
N SER A 161 9.71 -16.87 -2.60
CA SER A 161 9.98 -16.03 -3.76
C SER A 161 11.36 -15.39 -3.68
N LYS A 162 12.02 -15.28 -4.84
CA LYS A 162 13.30 -14.59 -5.00
C LYS A 162 13.12 -13.12 -5.40
N ASP A 163 12.00 -12.81 -6.02
CA ASP A 163 11.63 -11.51 -6.58
C ASP A 163 10.15 -11.30 -6.27
N LEU A 164 9.89 -10.76 -5.08
CA LEU A 164 8.54 -10.72 -4.51
C LEU A 164 7.63 -9.82 -5.35
N GLU A 165 8.18 -8.72 -5.83
CA GLU A 165 7.50 -7.72 -6.63
C GLU A 165 7.00 -8.31 -7.95
N ARG A 166 7.79 -9.18 -8.59
CA ARG A 166 7.39 -9.87 -9.81
C ARG A 166 6.46 -11.07 -9.57
N ASP A 167 6.70 -11.82 -8.50
CA ASP A 167 6.01 -13.09 -8.28
C ASP A 167 4.65 -12.92 -7.58
N MET A 168 4.36 -11.74 -6.99
CA MET A 168 3.20 -11.53 -6.14
C MET A 168 1.87 -11.89 -6.83
N ASP A 169 1.63 -11.42 -8.05
CA ASP A 169 0.36 -11.70 -8.75
C ASP A 169 0.15 -13.20 -8.96
N GLY A 170 1.21 -13.93 -9.33
CA GLY A 170 1.16 -15.38 -9.47
C GLY A 170 0.96 -16.11 -8.14
N ILE A 171 1.51 -15.59 -7.04
CA ILE A 171 1.29 -16.10 -5.69
C ILE A 171 -0.18 -15.90 -5.27
N ILE A 172 -0.74 -14.71 -5.50
CA ILE A 172 -2.15 -14.42 -5.19
C ILE A 172 -3.07 -15.33 -6.00
N GLU A 173 -2.83 -15.47 -7.31
CA GLU A 173 -3.63 -16.35 -8.17
C GLU A 173 -3.55 -17.83 -7.73
N ASP A 174 -2.36 -18.34 -7.44
CA ASP A 174 -2.17 -19.73 -6.98
C ASP A 174 -2.90 -19.98 -5.65
N VAL A 175 -2.79 -19.07 -4.68
CA VAL A 175 -3.49 -19.21 -3.40
C VAL A 175 -5.00 -19.08 -3.59
N GLN A 176 -5.47 -18.13 -4.40
CA GLN A 176 -6.90 -17.93 -4.69
C GLN A 176 -7.53 -19.18 -5.30
N ASN A 177 -6.79 -19.91 -6.13
CA ASN A 177 -7.25 -21.14 -6.77
C ASN A 177 -7.26 -22.35 -5.81
N ARG A 178 -6.41 -22.37 -4.78
CA ARG A 178 -6.26 -23.50 -3.85
C ARG A 178 -7.01 -23.31 -2.53
N MET A 179 -7.25 -22.08 -2.12
CA MET A 179 -7.80 -21.72 -0.81
C MET A 179 -9.21 -21.14 -0.95
N PRO A 180 -10.09 -21.32 0.06
CA PRO A 180 -11.51 -20.99 -0.08
C PRO A 180 -11.85 -19.50 0.09
N HIS A 181 -10.87 -18.64 0.37
CA HIS A 181 -11.12 -17.24 0.70
C HIS A 181 -10.91 -16.35 -0.52
N GLN A 182 -11.72 -15.30 -0.64
CA GLN A 182 -11.50 -14.23 -1.60
C GLN A 182 -10.36 -13.34 -1.12
N LEU A 183 -9.44 -13.03 -2.04
CA LEU A 183 -8.29 -12.17 -1.80
C LEU A 183 -8.50 -10.81 -2.49
N LEU A 184 -8.16 -9.72 -1.79
CA LEU A 184 -7.95 -8.40 -2.41
C LEU A 184 -6.49 -8.02 -2.18
N TYR A 185 -5.88 -7.37 -3.15
CA TYR A 185 -4.45 -7.06 -3.10
C TYR A 185 -4.19 -5.64 -3.62
N THR A 186 -3.38 -4.89 -2.89
CA THR A 186 -2.77 -3.62 -3.33
C THR A 186 -1.31 -3.56 -2.87
N CYS A 187 -0.50 -2.77 -3.58
CA CYS A 187 0.85 -2.42 -3.17
C CYS A 187 0.91 -0.90 -2.95
N GLU A 188 1.11 -0.48 -1.70
CA GLU A 188 1.17 0.93 -1.35
C GLU A 188 2.61 1.46 -1.50
N LEU A 189 2.76 2.48 -2.35
CA LEU A 189 4.04 3.11 -2.70
C LEU A 189 3.96 4.63 -2.53
N ILE A 190 5.11 5.28 -2.33
CA ILE A 190 5.23 6.74 -2.16
C ILE A 190 4.63 7.52 -3.35
N LEU A 191 4.64 6.91 -4.54
CA LEU A 191 4.21 7.50 -5.80
C LEU A 191 2.72 7.91 -5.85
N MET A 192 1.82 7.16 -5.22
CA MET A 192 0.39 7.51 -5.17
C MET A 192 0.11 8.75 -4.29
N ARG A 193 1.03 9.08 -3.38
CA ARG A 193 0.95 10.24 -2.47
C ARG A 193 1.19 11.56 -3.20
N ALA A 194 2.04 11.56 -4.24
CA ALA A 194 2.29 12.76 -5.04
C ALA A 194 1.10 13.17 -5.92
N LEU A 195 0.23 12.21 -6.27
CA LEU A 195 -0.93 12.45 -7.14
C LEU A 195 -2.27 12.59 -6.40
N GLY A 196 -2.31 12.40 -5.07
CA GLY A 196 -3.58 12.43 -4.33
C GLY A 196 -4.63 11.46 -4.86
N PHE A 197 -4.23 10.31 -5.41
CA PHE A 197 -5.10 9.24 -5.91
C PHE A 197 -6.18 9.65 -6.93
N ASN A 198 -5.95 10.66 -7.76
CA ASN A 198 -6.81 10.83 -8.92
C ASN A 198 -6.36 9.87 -10.05
N MET A 199 -7.06 8.74 -10.18
CA MET A 199 -6.86 7.74 -11.24
C MET A 199 -7.53 8.12 -12.57
N ASN A 200 -8.34 9.18 -12.57
CA ASN A 200 -8.99 9.76 -13.76
C ASN A 200 -8.20 10.96 -14.30
N VAL A 201 -6.92 11.07 -13.95
CA VAL A 201 -6.06 12.18 -14.40
C VAL A 201 -5.57 11.89 -15.80
N GLU A 202 -5.95 12.76 -16.74
CA GLU A 202 -5.24 12.88 -18.00
C GLU A 202 -3.79 13.28 -17.70
N LEU A 203 -2.86 12.41 -18.06
CA LEU A 203 -1.44 12.66 -17.94
C LEU A 203 -0.93 13.44 -19.16
N PRO A 204 0.04 14.37 -18.97
CA PRO A 204 0.61 14.79 -17.68
C PRO A 204 -0.32 15.71 -16.89
N HIS A 205 -0.44 15.48 -15.58
CA HIS A 205 -1.28 16.29 -14.68
C HIS A 205 -0.91 17.78 -14.79
N THR A 206 -1.90 18.66 -14.94
CA THR A 206 -1.72 20.12 -15.08
C THR A 206 -0.89 20.74 -13.95
N TRP A 207 -1.10 20.32 -12.70
CA TRP A 207 -0.26 20.66 -11.54
C TRP A 207 1.22 20.25 -11.70
N ILE A 208 1.54 19.03 -12.16
CA ILE A 208 2.93 18.61 -12.41
C ILE A 208 3.53 19.46 -13.53
N ALA A 209 2.79 19.66 -14.62
CA ALA A 209 3.19 20.56 -15.69
C ALA A 209 3.36 22.00 -15.20
N SER A 210 2.55 22.47 -14.25
CA SER A 210 2.60 23.83 -13.68
C SER A 210 3.75 24.03 -12.70
N ILE A 211 4.07 23.04 -11.87
CA ILE A 211 5.28 23.05 -11.03
C ILE A 211 6.51 23.14 -11.92
N ILE A 212 6.58 22.27 -12.93
CA ILE A 212 7.77 22.19 -13.77
C ILE A 212 7.87 23.40 -14.70
N TYR A 213 6.75 23.90 -15.23
CA TYR A 213 6.72 25.16 -15.97
C TYR A 213 7.11 26.35 -15.09
N GLY A 214 6.61 26.42 -13.85
CA GLY A 214 7.01 27.45 -12.89
C GLY A 214 8.52 27.44 -12.64
N MET A 215 9.10 26.25 -12.49
CA MET A 215 10.54 26.06 -12.29
C MET A 215 11.38 26.39 -13.53
N ALA A 216 10.96 25.98 -14.73
CA ALA A 216 11.62 26.33 -16.00
C ALA A 216 11.49 27.84 -16.31
N TRP A 217 10.37 28.45 -15.89
CA TRP A 217 10.19 29.89 -15.96
C TRP A 217 11.14 30.61 -15.00
N TRP A 218 11.33 30.12 -13.77
CA TRP A 218 12.30 30.67 -12.81
C TRP A 218 13.76 30.50 -13.24
N GLU A 219 14.11 29.44 -13.96
CA GLU A 219 15.44 29.27 -14.56
C GLU A 219 15.76 30.40 -15.57
N LYS A 220 14.78 30.77 -16.41
CA LYS A 220 14.94 31.85 -17.39
C LYS A 220 14.80 33.25 -16.81
N ASN A 221 13.97 33.42 -15.77
CA ASN A 221 13.56 34.74 -15.28
C ASN A 221 14.04 35.07 -13.86
N GLY A 222 14.74 34.15 -13.20
CA GLY A 222 15.12 34.25 -11.78
C GLY A 222 13.98 33.84 -10.84
N ASN A 223 14.35 33.64 -9.56
CA ASN A 223 13.39 33.28 -8.52
C ASN A 223 12.36 34.39 -8.26
N PRO A 224 11.17 34.04 -7.73
CA PRO A 224 10.30 34.99 -7.06
C PRO A 224 11.06 35.77 -5.96
N PRO A 225 10.73 37.05 -5.70
CA PRO A 225 11.46 37.91 -4.76
C PRO A 225 11.57 37.35 -3.32
N ASP A 226 10.66 36.45 -2.98
CA ASP A 226 10.43 35.80 -1.69
C ASP A 226 11.11 34.42 -1.57
N ASP A 227 11.78 33.94 -2.63
CA ASP A 227 12.39 32.63 -2.68
C ASP A 227 13.93 32.68 -2.85
N THR A 228 14.63 32.16 -1.84
CA THR A 228 16.09 32.29 -1.71
C THR A 228 16.87 31.02 -2.11
N GLU A 229 16.19 29.96 -2.55
CA GLU A 229 16.88 28.69 -2.89
C GLU A 229 17.45 28.70 -4.32
N ASP A 230 18.58 28.02 -4.51
CA ASP A 230 19.24 27.89 -5.81
C ASP A 230 18.42 27.02 -6.78
N VAL A 231 18.01 27.62 -7.91
CA VAL A 231 17.24 26.97 -8.99
C VAL A 231 17.93 25.70 -9.49
N ASP A 232 19.24 25.73 -9.61
CA ASP A 232 20.04 24.65 -10.19
C ASP A 232 20.08 23.41 -9.27
N LYS A 233 19.98 23.62 -7.94
CA LYS A 233 19.81 22.55 -6.96
C LYS A 233 18.41 21.96 -6.96
N ARG A 234 17.37 22.75 -7.24
CA ARG A 234 15.99 22.27 -7.33
C ARG A 234 15.76 21.42 -8.57
N ILE A 235 16.27 21.86 -9.70
CA ILE A 235 16.15 21.11 -10.97
C ILE A 235 16.87 19.76 -10.85
N LYS A 236 18.09 19.72 -10.29
CA LYS A 236 18.81 18.46 -10.03
C LYS A 236 18.06 17.51 -9.08
N ARG A 237 17.31 18.05 -8.11
CA ARG A 237 16.44 17.26 -7.22
C ARG A 237 15.22 16.71 -7.96
N VAL A 238 14.65 17.43 -8.92
CA VAL A 238 13.53 16.95 -9.74
C VAL A 238 13.96 15.88 -10.73
N ALA A 239 15.10 16.05 -11.40
CA ALA A 239 15.68 15.01 -12.26
C ALA A 239 16.06 13.75 -11.46
N ALA A 240 16.65 13.93 -10.27
CA ALA A 240 16.92 12.82 -9.36
C ALA A 240 15.63 12.16 -8.85
N LEU A 241 14.59 12.95 -8.53
CA LEU A 241 13.27 12.43 -8.12
C LEU A 241 12.58 11.68 -9.26
N ALA A 242 12.60 12.21 -10.48
CA ALA A 242 12.04 11.56 -11.67
C ALA A 242 12.78 10.25 -11.99
N TRP A 243 14.10 10.24 -11.85
CA TRP A 243 14.92 9.05 -11.99
C TRP A 243 14.63 8.02 -10.89
N GLU A 244 14.58 8.43 -9.63
CA GLU A 244 14.23 7.53 -8.51
C GLU A 244 12.80 7.00 -8.66
N VAL A 245 11.84 7.82 -9.08
CA VAL A 245 10.46 7.42 -9.38
C VAL A 245 10.40 6.39 -10.50
N ALA A 246 11.15 6.58 -11.58
CA ALA A 246 11.22 5.61 -12.68
C ALA A 246 11.94 4.31 -12.28
N ASN A 247 13.05 4.42 -11.55
CA ASN A 247 13.86 3.30 -11.07
C ASN A 247 13.12 2.48 -9.99
N GLU A 248 12.39 3.13 -9.09
CA GLU A 248 11.55 2.53 -8.06
C GLU A 248 10.29 1.92 -8.69
N ALA A 249 9.69 2.56 -9.70
CA ALA A 249 8.59 1.96 -10.45
C ALA A 249 9.03 0.64 -11.13
N VAL A 250 10.22 0.61 -11.74
CA VAL A 250 10.79 -0.60 -12.37
C VAL A 250 11.06 -1.70 -11.34
N ARG A 251 11.60 -1.35 -10.17
CA ARG A 251 11.91 -2.31 -9.10
C ARG A 251 10.66 -2.89 -8.43
N CYS A 252 9.57 -2.11 -8.36
CA CYS A 252 8.35 -2.51 -7.66
C CYS A 252 7.28 -3.13 -8.57
N GLY A 253 7.58 -3.42 -9.84
CA GLY A 253 6.58 -3.93 -10.81
C GLY A 253 5.46 -2.94 -11.15
N LEU A 254 5.51 -1.70 -10.64
CA LEU A 254 4.56 -0.63 -10.96
C LEU A 254 4.50 -0.34 -12.46
N VAL A 255 5.61 -0.52 -13.16
CA VAL A 255 5.66 -0.38 -14.62
C VAL A 255 4.66 -1.34 -15.28
N ASP A 256 4.24 -2.45 -14.68
CA ASP A 256 3.23 -3.32 -15.28
C ASP A 256 1.80 -2.78 -15.23
N CYS A 257 1.51 -1.73 -14.46
CA CYS A 257 0.25 -1.00 -14.49
C CYS A 257 0.34 0.28 -15.37
N TYR A 258 -0.65 0.45 -16.25
CA TYR A 258 -0.71 1.57 -17.22
C TYR A 258 -0.50 2.96 -16.59
N PRO A 259 -1.04 3.27 -15.38
CA PRO A 259 -0.86 4.57 -14.75
C PRO A 259 0.61 4.85 -14.37
N ALA A 260 1.31 3.92 -13.71
CA ALA A 260 2.67 4.19 -13.25
C ALA A 260 3.71 4.15 -14.38
N ARG A 261 3.51 3.32 -15.43
CA ARG A 261 4.26 3.39 -16.69
C ARG A 261 4.19 4.78 -17.32
N SER A 262 2.99 5.33 -17.39
CA SER A 262 2.71 6.63 -18.00
C SER A 262 3.25 7.79 -17.15
N MET A 263 3.19 7.66 -15.82
CA MET A 263 3.75 8.65 -14.90
C MET A 263 5.28 8.71 -14.96
N ALA A 264 5.95 7.55 -14.99
CA ALA A 264 7.41 7.51 -15.15
C ALA A 264 7.84 8.14 -16.48
N ALA A 265 7.15 7.82 -17.57
CA ALA A 265 7.39 8.42 -18.88
C ALA A 265 7.15 9.94 -18.89
N ALA A 266 6.09 10.42 -18.24
CA ALA A 266 5.80 11.85 -18.12
C ALA A 266 6.88 12.59 -17.32
N CYS A 267 7.30 12.06 -16.17
CA CYS A 267 8.35 12.68 -15.36
C CYS A 267 9.70 12.78 -16.11
N ILE A 268 10.07 11.73 -16.86
CA ILE A 268 11.28 11.73 -17.68
C ILE A 268 11.17 12.74 -18.82
N ALA A 269 10.06 12.72 -19.57
CA ALA A 269 9.85 13.63 -20.69
C ALA A 269 9.91 15.10 -20.27
N ILE A 270 9.27 15.44 -19.14
CA ILE A 270 9.27 16.80 -18.64
C ILE A 270 10.66 17.20 -18.09
N SER A 271 11.39 16.28 -17.46
CA SER A 271 12.78 16.54 -17.02
C SER A 271 13.71 16.82 -18.20
N MET A 272 13.56 16.11 -19.32
CA MET A 272 14.39 16.32 -20.52
C MET A 272 14.08 17.66 -21.19
N ASP A 273 12.80 18.01 -21.32
CA ASP A 273 12.35 19.30 -21.85
C ASP A 273 12.84 20.48 -20.99
N ALA A 274 12.74 20.36 -19.66
CA ALA A 274 13.23 21.37 -18.72
C ALA A 274 14.74 21.61 -18.82
N HIS A 275 15.52 20.61 -19.25
CA HIS A 275 16.96 20.72 -19.42
C HIS A 275 17.39 21.09 -20.85
N GLY A 276 16.44 21.32 -21.77
CA GLY A 276 16.74 21.53 -23.18
C GLY A 276 17.44 20.34 -23.84
N GLU A 277 17.38 19.17 -23.21
CA GLU A 277 17.94 17.93 -23.73
C GLU A 277 16.96 17.35 -24.75
N PRO A 278 17.37 17.16 -26.01
CA PRO A 278 16.50 16.55 -27.00
C PRO A 278 16.16 15.12 -26.58
N PHE A 279 14.89 14.73 -26.74
CA PHE A 279 14.51 13.33 -26.66
C PHE A 279 15.45 12.52 -27.58
N PRO A 280 16.12 11.45 -27.12
CA PRO A 280 17.09 10.75 -27.95
C PRO A 280 16.36 10.21 -29.17
N ALA A 281 16.79 10.66 -30.34
CA ALA A 281 16.01 10.59 -31.57
C ALA A 281 15.77 9.15 -32.05
N LYS A 282 14.52 8.68 -32.05
CA LYS A 282 13.68 8.41 -33.26
C LYS A 282 12.54 7.42 -33.03
N ASN A 283 12.54 6.62 -31.97
CA ASN A 283 11.37 5.82 -31.59
C ASN A 283 11.43 5.48 -30.10
N PHE A 284 10.32 5.69 -29.39
CA PHE A 284 10.07 5.18 -28.03
C PHE A 284 10.39 3.68 -27.93
N ASP A 285 10.21 2.93 -29.03
CA ASP A 285 10.53 1.51 -29.15
C ASP A 285 12.00 1.16 -28.85
N GLU A 286 12.98 1.96 -29.30
CA GLU A 286 14.42 1.69 -29.05
C GLU A 286 14.79 1.85 -27.57
N TRP A 287 14.09 2.74 -26.87
CA TRP A 287 14.21 2.91 -25.42
C TRP A 287 13.55 1.75 -24.65
N THR A 288 12.40 1.26 -25.13
CA THR A 288 11.74 0.07 -24.56
C THR A 288 12.46 -1.24 -24.86
N ASP A 289 13.28 -1.33 -25.90
CA ASP A 289 14.05 -2.54 -26.24
C ASP A 289 15.21 -2.79 -25.24
N ILE A 290 15.73 -1.73 -24.60
CA ILE A 290 16.66 -1.84 -23.47
C ILE A 290 15.94 -2.41 -22.23
N TRP A 291 14.62 -2.21 -22.15
CA TRP A 291 13.76 -2.59 -21.01
C TRP A 291 12.77 -3.69 -21.42
N ALA A 292 13.27 -4.93 -21.53
CA ALA A 292 12.51 -6.18 -21.68
C ALA A 292 11.12 -6.06 -22.34
N LYS A 293 11.11 -6.02 -23.68
CA LYS A 293 10.02 -6.29 -24.64
C LYS A 293 8.58 -6.31 -24.07
N SER A 294 7.95 -5.15 -24.09
CA SER A 294 6.49 -5.03 -24.06
C SER A 294 5.89 -5.38 -25.44
N SER A 295 4.63 -5.86 -25.48
CA SER A 295 4.04 -6.37 -26.71
C SER A 295 3.67 -5.26 -27.71
N ALA A 296 4.15 -5.41 -28.95
CA ALA A 296 4.07 -4.42 -30.03
C ALA A 296 2.66 -3.90 -30.34
N SER A 297 1.60 -4.69 -30.06
CA SER A 297 0.21 -4.27 -30.34
C SER A 297 -0.29 -3.18 -29.38
N ARG A 298 0.32 -3.03 -28.20
CA ARG A 298 -0.11 -2.08 -27.16
C ARG A 298 0.59 -0.73 -27.29
N ILE A 299 1.82 -0.73 -27.82
CA ILE A 299 2.57 0.50 -28.16
C ILE A 299 1.86 1.26 -29.30
N SER A 300 1.30 0.55 -30.28
CA SER A 300 0.57 1.19 -31.39
C SER A 300 -0.71 1.91 -30.91
N GLN A 301 -1.29 1.47 -29.79
CA GLN A 301 -2.50 2.05 -29.21
C GLN A 301 -2.18 3.30 -28.36
N ALA A 302 -1.10 3.26 -27.57
CA ALA A 302 -0.59 4.43 -26.84
C ALA A 302 -0.08 5.53 -27.79
N ARG A 303 0.57 5.14 -28.89
CA ARG A 303 1.02 6.06 -29.95
C ARG A 303 -0.14 6.83 -30.59
N ARG A 304 -1.28 6.18 -30.84
CA ARG A 304 -2.50 6.84 -31.33
C ARG A 304 -3.07 7.83 -30.31
N LEU A 305 -3.11 7.46 -29.02
CA LEU A 305 -3.60 8.35 -27.96
C LEU A 305 -2.72 9.60 -27.81
N ILE A 306 -1.41 9.45 -27.98
CA ILE A 306 -0.47 10.57 -27.97
C ILE A 306 -0.65 11.44 -29.22
N GLU A 307 -0.68 10.84 -30.42
CA GLU A 307 -0.90 11.54 -31.69
C GLU A 307 -2.26 12.30 -31.73
N ASP A 308 -3.31 11.73 -31.13
CA ASP A 308 -4.63 12.37 -30.98
C ASP A 308 -4.65 13.48 -29.91
N SER A 309 -3.73 13.45 -28.94
CA SER A 309 -3.58 14.47 -27.89
C SER A 309 -2.69 15.66 -28.28
N VAL A 310 -1.96 15.57 -29.41
CA VAL A 310 -1.12 16.68 -29.91
C VAL A 310 -1.98 17.75 -30.60
N SER A 311 -2.61 18.57 -29.78
CA SER A 311 -2.81 19.99 -30.07
C SER A 311 -2.78 20.78 -28.76
N ILE A 312 -1.62 20.74 -28.09
CA ILE A 312 -1.33 21.53 -26.87
C ILE A 312 -1.43 23.05 -27.14
N SER A 313 -1.42 23.47 -28.41
CA SER A 313 -1.72 24.85 -28.81
C SER A 313 -3.17 25.30 -28.53
N SER A 314 -4.11 24.38 -28.33
CA SER A 314 -5.54 24.70 -28.08
C SER A 314 -5.89 24.90 -26.61
N ILE A 315 -5.03 24.49 -25.67
CA ILE A 315 -5.21 24.74 -24.23
C ILE A 315 -4.79 26.17 -23.86
N ILE A 316 -3.96 26.80 -24.69
CA ILE A 316 -3.37 28.14 -24.49
C ILE A 316 -4.40 29.27 -24.59
N ASP A 317 -5.53 29.09 -25.28
CA ASP A 317 -6.43 30.21 -25.62
C ASP A 317 -7.55 30.49 -24.59
N LYS A 318 -7.61 29.75 -23.46
CA LYS A 318 -8.65 29.94 -22.43
C LYS A 318 -8.18 30.57 -21.12
N SER A 319 -6.91 30.98 -21.00
CA SER A 319 -6.40 31.66 -19.80
C SER A 319 -6.43 33.19 -19.88
N ASN A 320 -6.95 33.79 -20.96
CA ASN A 320 -7.28 35.22 -20.96
C ASN A 320 -8.60 35.48 -20.21
N ARG A 321 -8.53 35.49 -18.88
CA ARG A 321 -9.44 36.30 -18.06
C ARG A 321 -8.61 37.38 -17.36
N PRO A 322 -8.95 38.67 -17.51
CA PRO A 322 -8.27 39.72 -16.79
C PRO A 322 -8.71 39.73 -15.32
N CYS A 323 -7.70 39.87 -14.45
CA CYS A 323 -7.72 40.17 -13.00
C CYS A 323 -8.56 39.26 -12.08
#